data_AF-D3Q7Q8-F1
#
_entry.id   AF-D3Q7Q8-F1
#
_cell.length_a   1.000
_cell.length_b   1.000
_cell.length_c   1.000
_cell.angle_alpha   90.00
_cell.angle_beta   90.00
_cell.angle_gamma   90.00
#
_symmetry.space_group_name_H-M   'P 1'
#
loop_
_entity.id
_entity.type
_entity.pdbx_description
1 polymer ?
#
loop_
_entity_poly.entity_id
_entity_poly.type
_entity_poly.pdbx_seq_one_letter_code
_entity_poly.pdbx_strand_id
1 'polypeptide(L)'
;MGVEVQRERPPRAALAWAERVLGGEVTRVRAFTGGMTSAVHQLSLRLADGRTRQAVLRRYVLSEVLDDVPDIVEREDVVLRLLDDVELPTPRLLGSDGLKRRAADGGPDVPALLMERLPGRPVWRPHEENWLRGLAEVLPVLHAVRAGGEAGAAGSSPGVDGARAGSAAAGSALPSPDGGGSPAGAWADGVAAFEAYEPERYEPPPWLRRPKLWERALELFQRPVGEPSVLIHRDYHPGNVLWRGGKVSGVVDWQSACAGPPSIDVGWCRLELLQECGFEPAMQFTALWEDLAGATYHPAAEVTLLVDKLGMTHDEPPPLPQVHEELLAKALAALG
;
A
#
# COMPACT_ATOMS: atom_id res chain seq x y z
N MET A 1 10.44 -18.53 24.50
CA MET A 1 10.57 -19.03 23.12
C MET A 1 9.19 -19.42 22.64
N GLY A 2 8.40 -18.43 22.21
CA GLY A 2 7.05 -18.66 21.68
C GLY A 2 7.17 -19.20 20.26
N VAL A 3 6.44 -20.28 19.97
CA VAL A 3 6.20 -20.67 18.58
C VAL A 3 5.38 -19.53 17.96
N GLU A 4 5.90 -18.92 16.90
CA GLU A 4 5.20 -17.83 16.20
C GLU A 4 3.93 -18.43 15.57
N VAL A 5 2.77 -18.16 16.16
CA VAL A 5 1.45 -18.71 15.79
C VAL A 5 1.15 -18.59 14.29
N GLN A 6 1.80 -17.63 13.62
CA GLN A 6 1.73 -17.41 12.17
C GLN A 6 2.27 -18.57 11.33
N ARG A 7 3.19 -19.38 11.90
CA ARG A 7 3.82 -20.52 11.22
C ARG A 7 3.19 -21.86 11.59
N GLU A 8 2.29 -21.87 12.57
CA GLU A 8 1.58 -23.09 12.96
C GLU A 8 0.61 -23.52 11.86
N ARG A 9 0.47 -24.84 11.71
CA ARG A 9 -0.49 -25.39 10.76
C ARG A 9 -1.89 -24.81 11.05
N PRO A 10 -2.65 -24.37 10.02
CA PRO A 10 -3.99 -23.84 10.21
C PRO A 10 -4.91 -24.84 10.92
N PRO A 11 -5.81 -24.37 11.81
CA PRO A 11 -6.77 -25.22 12.49
C PRO A 11 -7.68 -25.95 11.51
N ARG A 12 -8.28 -27.07 11.96
CA ARG A 12 -9.21 -27.86 11.14
C ARG A 12 -10.37 -27.02 10.59
N ALA A 13 -10.88 -26.06 11.36
CA ALA A 13 -11.95 -25.17 10.92
C ALA A 13 -11.55 -24.34 9.68
N ALA A 14 -10.34 -23.76 9.68
CA ALA A 14 -9.83 -23.00 8.54
C ALA A 14 -9.60 -23.87 7.29
N LEU A 15 -9.06 -25.07 7.49
CA LEU A 15 -8.86 -26.01 6.36
C LEU A 15 -10.20 -26.47 5.79
N ALA A 16 -11.17 -26.85 6.63
CA ALA A 16 -12.50 -27.26 6.19
C ALA A 16 -13.25 -26.12 5.49
N TRP A 17 -13.09 -24.87 5.95
CA TRP A 17 -13.59 -23.70 5.24
C TRP A 17 -12.95 -23.57 3.85
N ALA A 18 -11.63 -23.69 3.75
CA ALA A 18 -10.94 -23.62 2.45
C ALA A 18 -11.34 -24.74 1.49
N GLU A 19 -11.52 -25.96 1.98
CA GLU A 19 -11.99 -27.10 1.19
C GLU A 19 -13.39 -26.87 0.61
N ARG A 20 -14.31 -26.32 1.43
CA ARG A 20 -15.67 -25.97 0.98
C ARG A 20 -15.66 -24.88 -0.08
N VAL A 21 -14.90 -23.80 0.15
CA VAL A 21 -14.83 -22.66 -0.79
C VAL A 21 -14.19 -23.08 -2.11
N LEU A 22 -13.15 -23.89 -2.07
CA LEU A 22 -12.35 -24.24 -3.26
C LEU A 22 -12.82 -25.52 -3.96
N GLY A 23 -13.70 -26.30 -3.36
CA GLY A 23 -14.29 -27.51 -3.95
C GLY A 23 -13.30 -28.69 -4.05
N GLY A 24 -12.45 -28.89 -3.05
CA GLY A 24 -11.46 -29.99 -3.05
C GLY A 24 -10.87 -30.26 -1.67
N GLU A 25 -10.16 -31.38 -1.54
CA GLU A 25 -9.52 -31.81 -0.28
C GLU A 25 -8.10 -31.24 -0.16
N VAL A 26 -7.76 -30.64 0.97
CA VAL A 26 -6.41 -30.13 1.23
C VAL A 26 -5.47 -31.30 1.52
N THR A 27 -4.54 -31.53 0.59
CA THR A 27 -3.55 -32.61 0.66
C THR A 27 -2.21 -32.15 1.25
N ARG A 28 -1.90 -30.86 1.14
CA ARG A 28 -0.64 -30.29 1.67
C ARG A 28 -0.84 -28.86 2.13
N VAL A 29 -0.16 -28.52 3.22
CA VAL A 29 -0.06 -27.17 3.76
C VAL A 29 1.40 -26.80 3.93
N ARG A 30 1.77 -25.58 3.55
CA ARG A 30 3.11 -25.03 3.75
C ARG A 30 3.00 -23.58 4.23
N ALA A 31 3.53 -23.28 5.40
CA ALA A 31 3.66 -21.90 5.87
C ALA A 31 4.66 -21.13 4.99
N PHE A 32 4.35 -19.87 4.69
CA PHE A 32 5.35 -18.94 4.19
C PHE A 32 6.24 -18.46 5.34
N THR A 33 7.46 -18.06 5.00
CA THR A 33 8.43 -17.50 5.96
C THR A 33 8.31 -15.98 6.10
N GLY A 34 7.37 -15.36 5.38
CA GLY A 34 7.03 -13.94 5.45
C GLY A 34 5.55 -13.76 5.85
N GLY A 35 5.24 -12.63 6.48
CA GLY A 35 3.94 -12.34 7.09
C GLY A 35 4.12 -11.88 8.52
N MET A 36 4.45 -10.59 8.72
CA MET A 36 4.70 -10.02 10.05
C MET A 36 3.41 -9.85 10.86
N THR A 37 2.29 -9.61 10.18
CA THR A 37 1.00 -9.27 10.79
C THR A 37 -0.08 -10.35 10.56
N SER A 38 0.22 -11.40 9.80
CA SER A 38 -0.75 -12.46 9.46
C SER A 38 -0.07 -13.83 9.24
N ALA A 39 -0.85 -14.89 9.42
CA ALA A 39 -0.46 -16.27 9.16
C ALA A 39 -0.76 -16.64 7.71
N VAL A 40 0.27 -16.80 6.86
CA VAL A 40 0.10 -17.05 5.42
C VAL A 40 0.56 -18.46 5.05
N HIS A 41 -0.33 -19.22 4.42
CA HIS A 41 -0.13 -20.64 4.10
C HIS A 41 -0.44 -20.93 2.63
N GLN A 42 0.46 -21.62 1.94
CA GLN A 42 0.15 -22.26 0.68
C GLN A 42 -0.61 -23.58 0.94
N LEU A 43 -1.73 -23.75 0.25
CA LEU A 43 -2.53 -24.97 0.22
C LEU A 43 -2.39 -25.67 -1.13
N SER A 44 -2.24 -27.00 -1.11
CA SER A 44 -2.45 -27.85 -2.29
C SER A 44 -3.71 -28.67 -2.10
N LEU A 45 -4.65 -28.56 -3.05
CA LEU A 45 -5.93 -29.23 -3.02
C LEU A 45 -6.04 -30.26 -4.13
N ARG A 46 -6.68 -31.40 -3.84
CA ARG A 46 -7.12 -32.38 -4.83
C ARG A 46 -8.60 -32.16 -5.11
N LEU A 47 -8.93 -31.82 -6.35
CA LEU A 47 -10.31 -31.62 -6.80
C LEU A 47 -10.99 -32.98 -7.07
N ALA A 48 -12.31 -32.99 -7.15
CA ALA A 48 -13.10 -34.20 -7.38
C ALA A 48 -12.76 -34.93 -8.69
N ASP A 49 -12.26 -34.21 -9.70
CA ASP A 49 -11.79 -34.76 -10.97
C ASP A 49 -10.33 -35.24 -10.95
N GLY A 50 -9.69 -35.24 -9.79
CA GLY A 50 -8.30 -35.66 -9.59
C GLY A 50 -7.26 -34.60 -9.92
N ARG A 51 -7.64 -33.43 -10.47
CA ARG A 51 -6.70 -32.33 -10.70
C ARG A 51 -6.21 -31.73 -9.38
N THR A 52 -5.01 -31.14 -9.41
CA THR A 52 -4.47 -30.41 -8.26
C THR A 52 -4.62 -28.91 -8.47
N ARG A 53 -5.04 -28.19 -7.42
CA ARG A 53 -5.10 -26.73 -7.35
C ARG A 53 -4.20 -26.21 -6.25
N GLN A 54 -3.58 -25.05 -6.46
CA GLN A 54 -2.87 -24.32 -5.42
C GLN A 54 -3.64 -23.05 -5.06
N ALA A 55 -3.62 -22.70 -3.78
CA ALA A 55 -4.19 -21.47 -3.25
C ALA A 55 -3.33 -20.95 -2.08
N VAL A 56 -3.50 -19.69 -1.73
CA VAL A 56 -2.93 -19.10 -0.52
C VAL A 56 -4.06 -18.81 0.46
N LEU A 57 -3.90 -19.26 1.69
CA LEU A 57 -4.74 -18.94 2.84
C LEU A 57 -4.00 -17.91 3.69
N ARG A 58 -4.57 -16.70 3.83
CA ARG A 58 -4.12 -15.66 4.76
C ARG A 58 -5.08 -15.63 5.93
N ARG A 59 -4.57 -15.69 7.16
CA ARG A 59 -5.33 -15.62 8.42
C ARG A 59 -4.80 -14.51 9.30
N TYR A 60 -5.67 -13.65 9.80
CA TYR A 60 -5.34 -12.56 10.73
C TYR A 60 -5.41 -13.07 12.16
N VAL A 61 -4.27 -13.54 12.67
CA VAL A 61 -4.17 -14.26 13.96
C VAL A 61 -3.72 -13.38 15.13
N LEU A 62 -3.32 -12.14 14.86
CA LEU A 62 -2.89 -11.18 15.87
C LEU A 62 -4.07 -10.28 16.24
N SER A 63 -4.42 -10.22 17.53
CA SER A 63 -5.54 -9.40 18.02
C SER A 63 -5.27 -7.92 17.84
N GLU A 64 -4.03 -7.49 18.06
CA GLU A 64 -3.62 -6.09 17.97
C GLU A 64 -3.91 -5.50 16.58
N VAL A 65 -3.62 -6.29 15.53
CA VAL A 65 -3.91 -5.90 14.14
C VAL A 65 -5.42 -5.76 13.90
N LEU A 66 -6.23 -6.63 14.49
CA LEU A 66 -7.69 -6.61 14.35
C LEU A 66 -8.34 -5.52 15.21
N ASP A 67 -7.72 -5.13 16.31
CA ASP A 67 -8.17 -4.02 17.15
C ASP A 67 -7.94 -2.68 16.42
N ASP A 68 -6.81 -2.55 15.71
CA ASP A 68 -6.49 -1.35 14.91
C ASP A 68 -7.29 -1.29 13.60
N VAL A 69 -7.43 -2.42 12.90
CA VAL A 69 -8.11 -2.50 11.61
C VAL A 69 -9.11 -3.68 11.60
N PRO A 70 -10.29 -3.53 12.23
CA PRO A 70 -11.25 -4.62 12.35
C PRO A 70 -11.82 -5.09 11.00
N ASP A 71 -11.80 -4.23 9.99
CA ASP A 71 -12.28 -4.47 8.62
C ASP A 71 -11.17 -4.86 7.63
N ILE A 72 -10.01 -5.34 8.12
CA ILE A 72 -8.82 -5.62 7.29
C ILE A 72 -9.08 -6.61 6.13
N VAL A 73 -9.94 -7.61 6.37
CA VAL A 73 -10.31 -8.61 5.35
C VAL A 73 -11.21 -7.98 4.29
N GLU A 74 -12.15 -7.12 4.69
CA GLU A 74 -13.03 -6.40 3.78
C GLU A 74 -12.26 -5.43 2.88
N ARG A 75 -11.26 -4.74 3.43
CA ARG A 75 -10.40 -3.83 2.66
C ARG A 75 -9.65 -4.57 1.56
N GLU A 76 -8.99 -5.68 1.92
CA GLU A 76 -8.26 -6.49 0.93
C GLU A 76 -9.21 -7.18 -0.07
N ASP A 77 -10.40 -7.65 0.35
CA ASP A 77 -11.41 -8.22 -0.55
C ASP A 77 -11.83 -7.23 -1.64
N VAL A 78 -12.22 -6.00 -1.24
CA VAL A 78 -12.70 -4.96 -2.16
C VAL A 78 -11.62 -4.64 -3.19
N VAL A 79 -10.38 -4.47 -2.75
CA VAL A 79 -9.27 -4.11 -3.63
C VAL A 79 -8.92 -5.24 -4.58
N LEU A 80 -8.84 -6.50 -4.11
CA LEU A 80 -8.53 -7.62 -4.99
C LEU A 80 -9.63 -7.85 -6.05
N ARG A 81 -10.90 -7.61 -5.71
CA ARG A 81 -11.99 -7.65 -6.71
C ARG A 81 -11.88 -6.54 -7.73
N LEU A 82 -11.54 -5.32 -7.31
CA LEU A 82 -11.34 -4.20 -8.22
C LEU A 82 -10.20 -4.47 -9.21
N LEU A 83 -9.15 -5.17 -8.77
CA LEU A 83 -7.98 -5.49 -9.58
C LEU A 83 -8.16 -6.71 -10.50
N ASP A 84 -9.25 -7.48 -10.39
CA ASP A 84 -9.47 -8.68 -11.24
C ASP A 84 -9.55 -8.33 -12.74
N ASP A 85 -9.97 -7.10 -13.07
CA ASP A 85 -10.12 -6.58 -14.44
C ASP A 85 -8.96 -5.68 -14.88
N VAL A 86 -7.92 -5.53 -14.04
CA VAL A 86 -6.73 -4.73 -14.35
C VAL A 86 -5.63 -5.66 -14.85
N GLU A 87 -4.88 -5.24 -15.88
CA GLU A 87 -3.69 -5.98 -16.37
C GLU A 87 -2.47 -5.81 -15.44
N LEU A 88 -2.68 -6.02 -14.13
CA LEU A 88 -1.66 -6.03 -13.11
C LEU A 88 -1.52 -7.46 -12.57
N PRO A 89 -0.31 -8.02 -12.43
CA PRO A 89 -0.14 -9.36 -11.88
C PRO A 89 -0.42 -9.33 -10.37
N THR A 90 -1.68 -9.48 -9.97
CA THR A 90 -2.13 -9.53 -8.58
C THR A 90 -2.87 -10.84 -8.29
N PRO A 91 -2.95 -11.34 -7.03
CA PRO A 91 -3.70 -12.55 -6.74
C PRO A 91 -5.19 -12.34 -7.00
N ARG A 92 -5.81 -13.26 -7.75
CA ARG A 92 -7.28 -13.30 -7.81
C ARG A 92 -7.85 -13.74 -6.46
N LEU A 93 -8.90 -13.07 -6.00
CA LEU A 93 -9.61 -13.48 -4.79
C LEU A 93 -10.43 -14.74 -5.06
N LEU A 94 -10.21 -15.79 -4.26
CA LEU A 94 -10.92 -17.06 -4.36
C LEU A 94 -12.02 -17.20 -3.31
N GLY A 95 -11.90 -16.50 -2.18
CA GLY A 95 -12.92 -16.43 -1.15
C GLY A 95 -12.48 -15.58 0.04
N SER A 96 -13.45 -15.04 0.76
CA SER A 96 -13.25 -14.20 1.94
C SER A 96 -14.33 -14.54 2.97
N ASP A 97 -13.99 -14.42 4.26
CA ASP A 97 -14.91 -14.69 5.36
C ASP A 97 -15.30 -13.44 6.17
N GLY A 98 -15.07 -12.24 5.65
CA GLY A 98 -15.22 -10.96 6.37
C GLY A 98 -16.45 -10.88 7.28
N LEU A 99 -16.41 -10.03 8.31
CA LEU A 99 -17.38 -9.85 9.41
C LEU A 99 -18.86 -10.05 9.01
N LYS A 100 -19.29 -9.57 7.85
CA LYS A 100 -20.67 -9.75 7.34
C LYS A 100 -20.99 -11.17 6.83
N ARG A 101 -20.01 -11.90 6.28
CA ARG A 101 -20.13 -13.28 5.77
C ARG A 101 -19.88 -14.35 6.85
N ARG A 102 -19.08 -14.04 7.88
CA ARG A 102 -18.73 -14.98 8.96
C ARG A 102 -19.94 -15.56 9.71
N ALA A 103 -21.00 -14.78 9.84
CA ALA A 103 -22.19 -15.13 10.62
C ALA A 103 -23.09 -16.22 9.98
N ALA A 104 -22.91 -16.54 8.69
CA ALA A 104 -23.86 -17.39 7.97
C ALA A 104 -23.47 -18.89 7.90
N ASP A 105 -22.18 -19.24 7.74
CA ASP A 105 -21.81 -20.58 7.20
C ASP A 105 -20.72 -21.35 7.95
N GLY A 106 -20.42 -20.97 9.21
CA GLY A 106 -19.34 -21.61 9.97
C GLY A 106 -17.97 -21.31 9.34
N GLY A 107 -17.57 -20.04 9.36
CA GLY A 107 -16.31 -19.54 8.81
C GLY A 107 -15.05 -20.15 9.45
N PRO A 108 -13.86 -19.68 9.03
CA PRO A 108 -12.60 -20.06 9.65
C PRO A 108 -12.52 -19.56 11.10
N ASP A 109 -11.46 -19.96 11.79
CA ASP A 109 -11.25 -19.65 13.20
C ASP A 109 -11.05 -18.15 13.48
N VAL A 110 -10.43 -17.43 12.53
CA VAL A 110 -10.16 -15.99 12.54
C VAL A 110 -10.44 -15.40 11.14
N PRO A 111 -10.60 -14.07 11.00
CA PRO A 111 -10.74 -13.44 9.69
C PRO A 111 -9.63 -13.89 8.71
N ALA A 112 -10.02 -14.25 7.49
CA ALA A 112 -9.19 -14.92 6.53
C ALA A 112 -9.63 -14.71 5.07
N LEU A 113 -8.64 -14.85 4.18
CA LEU A 113 -8.78 -14.75 2.74
C LEU A 113 -8.17 -15.98 2.07
N LEU A 114 -8.78 -16.39 0.97
CA LEU A 114 -8.24 -17.34 0.01
C LEU A 114 -7.98 -16.62 -1.29
N MET A 115 -6.76 -16.73 -1.79
CA MET A 115 -6.34 -16.04 -3.02
C MET A 115 -5.50 -16.97 -3.90
N GLU A 116 -5.33 -16.57 -5.17
CA GLU A 116 -4.45 -17.26 -6.10
C GLU A 116 -3.01 -17.29 -5.59
N ARG A 117 -2.32 -18.42 -5.79
CA ARG A 117 -0.88 -18.50 -5.56
C ARG A 117 -0.15 -17.97 -6.79
N LEU A 118 0.39 -16.77 -6.67
CA LEU A 118 1.25 -16.21 -7.72
C LEU A 118 2.62 -16.92 -7.78
N PRO A 119 3.22 -17.00 -8.97
CA PRO A 119 4.58 -17.49 -9.12
C PRO A 119 5.61 -16.42 -8.75
N GLY A 120 6.84 -16.87 -8.48
CA GLY A 120 7.96 -15.98 -8.15
C GLY A 120 8.27 -15.90 -6.66
N ARG A 121 9.13 -14.95 -6.30
CA ARG A 121 9.56 -14.65 -4.93
C ARG A 121 9.91 -13.16 -4.79
N PRO A 122 9.82 -12.56 -3.59
CA PRO A 122 10.33 -11.22 -3.35
C PRO A 122 11.83 -11.11 -3.63
N VAL A 123 12.29 -9.94 -4.08
CA VAL A 123 13.70 -9.64 -4.31
C VAL A 123 14.01 -8.25 -3.76
N TRP A 124 14.62 -8.21 -2.57
CA TRP A 124 15.00 -6.97 -1.88
C TRP A 124 16.25 -6.30 -2.44
N ARG A 125 17.23 -7.09 -2.87
CA ARG A 125 18.48 -6.61 -3.47
C ARG A 125 18.69 -7.29 -4.81
N PRO A 126 18.76 -6.53 -5.91
CA PRO A 126 18.88 -7.14 -7.23
C PRO A 126 20.30 -7.63 -7.50
N HIS A 127 20.39 -8.64 -8.36
CA HIS A 127 21.57 -8.95 -9.14
C HIS A 127 21.37 -8.63 -10.64
N GLU A 128 20.19 -8.08 -11.00
CA GLU A 128 19.72 -7.97 -12.38
C GLU A 128 19.52 -6.51 -12.80
N GLU A 129 19.87 -6.20 -14.05
CA GLU A 129 19.94 -4.85 -14.61
C GLU A 129 18.59 -4.13 -14.68
N ASN A 130 17.50 -4.88 -14.90
CA ASN A 130 16.15 -4.32 -15.12
C ASN A 130 15.26 -4.27 -13.88
N TRP A 131 15.77 -4.66 -12.70
CA TRP A 131 14.95 -4.79 -11.51
C TRP A 131 14.27 -3.48 -11.09
N LEU A 132 15.04 -2.37 -11.07
CA LEU A 132 14.53 -1.07 -10.64
C LEU A 132 13.46 -0.54 -11.59
N ARG A 133 13.68 -0.71 -12.89
CA ARG A 133 12.71 -0.36 -13.94
C ARG A 133 11.44 -1.20 -13.79
N GLY A 134 11.54 -2.51 -13.57
CA GLY A 134 10.36 -3.35 -13.37
C GLY A 134 9.57 -3.00 -12.11
N LEU A 135 10.23 -2.55 -11.02
CA LEU A 135 9.53 -1.99 -9.87
C LEU A 135 8.77 -0.70 -10.24
N ALA A 136 9.38 0.19 -11.03
CA ALA A 136 8.75 1.44 -11.40
C ALA A 136 7.58 1.24 -12.39
N GLU A 137 7.67 0.27 -13.31
CA GLU A 137 6.65 -0.03 -14.34
C GLU A 137 5.30 -0.50 -13.78
N VAL A 138 5.27 -1.05 -12.56
CA VAL A 138 4.03 -1.46 -11.89
C VAL A 138 3.14 -0.26 -11.55
N LEU A 139 3.74 0.83 -11.10
CA LEU A 139 3.00 1.95 -10.50
C LEU A 139 2.13 2.71 -11.51
N PRO A 140 2.58 3.04 -12.74
CA PRO A 140 1.70 3.65 -13.74
C PRO A 140 0.45 2.81 -14.06
N VAL A 141 0.57 1.48 -14.10
CA VAL A 141 -0.57 0.57 -14.34
C VAL A 141 -1.54 0.62 -13.16
N LEU A 142 -1.03 0.58 -11.94
CA LEU A 142 -1.83 0.69 -10.72
C LEU A 142 -2.52 2.07 -10.61
N HIS A 143 -1.76 3.14 -10.80
CA HIS A 143 -2.21 4.53 -10.66
C HIS A 143 -3.15 4.97 -11.80
N ALA A 144 -3.29 4.18 -12.87
CA ALA A 144 -4.30 4.40 -13.89
C ALA A 144 -5.73 4.01 -13.42
N VAL A 145 -5.85 3.23 -12.34
CA VAL A 145 -7.13 2.85 -11.75
C VAL A 145 -7.73 4.04 -10.98
N ARG A 146 -8.92 4.49 -11.37
CA ARG A 146 -9.63 5.63 -10.78
C ARG A 146 -11.03 5.25 -10.30
N ALA A 147 -11.62 6.10 -9.46
CA ALA A 147 -13.01 5.97 -9.03
C ALA A 147 -13.94 5.88 -10.27
N GLY A 148 -14.69 4.78 -10.40
CA GLY A 148 -15.61 4.53 -11.52
C GLY A 148 -15.19 3.43 -12.50
N GLY A 149 -14.08 2.71 -12.25
CA GLY A 149 -13.78 1.43 -12.92
C GLY A 149 -13.23 1.50 -14.34
N GLU A 150 -13.08 2.67 -14.94
CA GLU A 150 -12.43 2.80 -16.26
C GLU A 150 -10.96 3.20 -16.09
N ALA A 151 -10.05 2.29 -16.50
CA ALA A 151 -8.65 2.64 -16.75
C ALA A 151 -8.62 3.73 -17.81
N GLY A 152 -8.28 4.96 -17.41
CA GLY A 152 -8.42 6.14 -18.27
C GLY A 152 -7.62 5.96 -19.56
N ALA A 153 -8.32 5.93 -20.70
CA ALA A 153 -7.69 5.99 -22.01
C ALA A 153 -6.80 7.24 -22.08
N ALA A 154 -5.52 7.06 -22.38
CA ALA A 154 -4.59 8.14 -22.63
C ALA A 154 -5.10 9.02 -23.79
N GLY A 155 -5.41 10.28 -23.52
CA GLY A 155 -6.00 11.17 -24.53
C GLY A 155 -6.04 12.64 -24.14
N SER A 156 -5.05 13.37 -24.67
CA SER A 156 -5.17 14.74 -25.20
C SER A 156 -5.09 15.92 -24.23
N SER A 157 -4.00 16.68 -24.39
CA SER A 157 -3.77 18.02 -23.84
C SER A 157 -4.89 19.01 -24.18
N PRO A 158 -5.26 19.95 -23.28
CA PRO A 158 -5.92 21.18 -23.68
C PRO A 158 -4.89 22.30 -23.87
N GLY A 159 -5.03 22.95 -25.03
CA GLY A 159 -4.28 24.13 -25.43
C GLY A 159 -4.52 25.36 -24.54
N VAL A 160 -3.53 26.23 -24.63
CA VAL A 160 -3.45 27.60 -24.14
C VAL A 160 -4.54 28.50 -24.73
N ASP A 161 -5.12 29.35 -23.87
CA ASP A 161 -5.57 30.74 -24.06
C ASP A 161 -6.30 31.13 -22.75
N GLY A 162 -6.20 32.30 -22.10
CA GLY A 162 -5.65 33.61 -22.40
C GLY A 162 -6.42 34.64 -21.56
N ALA A 163 -5.79 35.14 -20.48
CA ALA A 163 -6.01 36.41 -19.74
C ALA A 163 -7.43 36.95 -19.40
N ARG A 164 -7.64 37.32 -18.12
CA ARG A 164 -7.70 38.73 -17.65
C ARG A 164 -7.86 38.89 -16.13
N ALA A 165 -7.26 39.96 -15.62
CA ALA A 165 -7.16 40.38 -14.23
C ALA A 165 -8.42 41.10 -13.70
N GLY A 166 -8.59 41.06 -12.37
CA GLY A 166 -9.52 41.91 -11.60
C GLY A 166 -9.15 41.92 -10.12
N SER A 167 -8.81 43.10 -9.61
CA SER A 167 -8.38 43.43 -8.24
C SER A 167 -9.59 43.66 -7.30
N ALA A 168 -9.50 43.25 -6.02
CA ALA A 168 -9.59 44.13 -4.84
C ALA A 168 -9.92 43.40 -3.51
N ALA A 169 -9.03 43.63 -2.53
CA ALA A 169 -9.12 43.68 -1.06
C ALA A 169 -10.31 43.15 -0.22
N ALA A 170 -9.89 42.36 0.79
CA ALA A 170 -10.20 42.43 2.25
C ALA A 170 -11.63 42.23 2.77
N GLY A 171 -11.81 41.17 3.56
CA GLY A 171 -12.98 40.93 4.41
C GLY A 171 -12.79 39.73 5.33
N SER A 172 -12.36 40.01 6.56
CA SER A 172 -12.28 39.12 7.73
C SER A 172 -13.56 38.27 7.95
N ALA A 173 -13.42 36.95 8.07
CA ALA A 173 -14.10 36.10 9.05
C ALA A 173 -13.62 34.64 8.91
N LEU A 174 -13.13 34.05 10.00
CA LEU A 174 -12.91 32.60 10.10
C LEU A 174 -14.28 31.88 10.06
N PRO A 175 -14.51 30.89 9.19
CA PRO A 175 -15.67 30.02 9.34
C PRO A 175 -15.37 28.91 10.36
N SER A 176 -16.29 28.76 11.31
CA SER A 176 -16.38 27.67 12.28
C SER A 176 -16.50 26.28 11.59
N PRO A 177 -16.16 25.17 12.28
CA PRO A 177 -15.92 23.86 11.66
C PRO A 177 -17.20 23.03 11.42
N ASP A 178 -18.36 23.66 11.24
CA ASP A 178 -19.62 22.95 10.97
C ASP A 178 -20.18 23.38 9.61
N GLY A 179 -19.63 22.78 8.57
CA GLY A 179 -20.11 22.91 7.20
C GLY A 179 -19.72 21.65 6.45
N GLY A 180 -20.63 20.68 6.42
CA GLY A 180 -20.48 19.43 5.68
C GLY A 180 -20.19 19.68 4.20
N GLY A 181 -18.90 19.71 3.85
CA GLY A 181 -18.46 19.45 2.50
C GLY A 181 -18.64 17.97 2.24
N SER A 182 -19.44 17.60 1.25
CA SER A 182 -19.39 16.23 0.72
C SER A 182 -17.93 15.86 0.45
N PRO A 183 -17.46 14.68 0.89
CA PRO A 183 -16.08 14.28 0.69
C PRO A 183 -15.79 14.29 -0.81
N ALA A 184 -14.66 14.88 -1.18
CA ALA A 184 -14.18 14.89 -2.55
C ALA A 184 -14.16 13.45 -3.10
N GLY A 185 -15.06 13.16 -4.04
CA GLY A 185 -15.12 11.92 -4.81
C GLY A 185 -15.24 10.65 -3.97
N ALA A 186 -16.45 10.28 -3.54
CA ALA A 186 -16.71 8.93 -3.04
C ALA A 186 -16.23 7.89 -4.07
N TRP A 187 -15.24 7.08 -3.69
CA TRP A 187 -14.86 5.90 -4.47
C TRP A 187 -16.04 4.94 -4.49
N ALA A 188 -16.51 4.60 -5.69
CA ALA A 188 -17.79 3.95 -5.91
C ALA A 188 -17.93 2.57 -5.25
N ASP A 189 -16.81 1.91 -4.90
CA ASP A 189 -16.76 0.48 -4.59
C ASP A 189 -16.31 0.15 -3.15
N GLY A 190 -16.31 1.12 -2.23
CA GLY A 190 -15.95 0.88 -0.82
C GLY A 190 -14.44 0.86 -0.53
N VAL A 191 -13.62 1.31 -1.48
CA VAL A 191 -12.20 1.60 -1.25
C VAL A 191 -12.09 2.82 -0.31
N ALA A 192 -11.36 2.65 0.80
CA ALA A 192 -11.15 3.72 1.78
C ALA A 192 -10.34 4.88 1.20
N ALA A 193 -10.59 6.11 1.66
CA ALA A 193 -9.74 7.26 1.33
C ALA A 193 -8.39 7.17 2.06
N PHE A 194 -7.35 7.74 1.46
CA PHE A 194 -6.06 7.89 2.11
C PHE A 194 -6.16 8.84 3.29
N GLU A 195 -5.67 8.38 4.42
CA GLU A 195 -5.48 9.14 5.65
C GLU A 195 -4.06 8.86 6.13
N ALA A 196 -3.31 9.92 6.44
CA ALA A 196 -1.97 9.78 6.99
C ALA A 196 -2.04 9.15 8.39
N TYR A 197 -1.05 8.31 8.74
CA TYR A 197 -0.96 7.76 10.09
C TYR A 197 -0.63 8.86 11.08
N GLU A 198 -1.41 8.97 12.15
CA GLU A 198 -1.12 9.94 13.20
C GLU A 198 0.21 9.57 13.90
N PRO A 199 1.13 10.53 14.06
CA PRO A 199 2.36 10.27 14.78
C PRO A 199 2.07 9.87 16.23
N GLU A 200 2.76 8.84 16.72
CA GLU A 200 2.69 8.48 18.15
C GLU A 200 3.18 9.61 19.05
N ARG A 201 4.09 10.44 18.53
CA ARG A 201 4.72 11.56 19.21
C ARG A 201 4.84 12.76 18.28
N TYR A 202 4.53 13.94 18.81
CA TYR A 202 4.63 15.20 18.08
C TYR A 202 5.96 15.92 18.36
N GLU A 203 6.70 15.50 19.37
CA GLU A 203 8.04 16.02 19.64
C GLU A 203 9.02 15.65 18.52
N PRO A 204 10.00 16.52 18.21
CA PRO A 204 11.05 16.16 17.26
C PRO A 204 11.90 15.02 17.81
N PRO A 205 12.24 14.00 17.00
CA PRO A 205 13.19 12.98 17.40
C PRO A 205 14.50 13.59 17.94
N PRO A 206 14.98 13.17 19.12
CA PRO A 206 16.11 13.79 19.82
C PRO A 206 17.44 13.74 19.06
N TRP A 207 17.54 12.85 18.08
CA TRP A 207 18.72 12.68 17.22
C TRP A 207 18.73 13.59 15.99
N LEU A 208 17.64 14.32 15.70
CA LEU A 208 17.60 15.30 14.61
C LEU A 208 18.60 16.44 14.87
N ARG A 209 19.29 16.87 13.81
CA ARG A 209 20.25 17.99 13.86
C ARG A 209 19.54 19.33 13.66
N ARG A 210 18.38 19.34 13.03
CA ARG A 210 17.59 20.51 12.64
C ARG A 210 16.14 20.38 13.12
N PRO A 211 15.87 20.45 14.43
CA PRO A 211 14.52 20.24 15.00
C PRO A 211 13.46 21.20 14.43
N LYS A 212 13.83 22.40 13.99
CA LYS A 212 12.91 23.34 13.33
C LYS A 212 12.30 22.81 12.02
N LEU A 213 12.97 21.87 11.33
CA LEU A 213 12.38 21.22 10.17
C LEU A 213 11.17 20.37 10.57
N TRP A 214 11.22 19.74 11.75
CA TRP A 214 10.14 18.92 12.26
C TRP A 214 8.89 19.75 12.57
N GLU A 215 9.05 20.88 13.25
CA GLU A 215 7.95 21.81 13.54
C GLU A 215 7.21 22.20 12.25
N ARG A 216 7.97 22.60 11.22
CA ARG A 216 7.41 22.94 9.91
C ARG A 216 6.79 21.73 9.20
N ALA A 217 7.37 20.55 9.35
CA ALA A 217 6.83 19.32 8.78
C ALA A 217 5.46 18.98 9.36
N LEU A 218 5.27 19.11 10.68
CA LEU A 218 3.98 18.87 11.33
C LEU A 218 2.87 19.83 10.87
N GLU A 219 3.21 21.10 10.61
CA GLU A 219 2.25 22.08 10.05
C GLU A 219 1.74 21.70 8.65
N LEU A 220 2.59 21.03 7.86
CA LEU A 220 2.27 20.62 6.49
C LEU A 220 1.70 19.20 6.43
N PHE A 221 2.09 18.32 7.36
CA PHE A 221 1.62 16.93 7.47
C PHE A 221 0.10 16.82 7.53
N GLN A 222 -0.57 17.77 8.19
CA GLN A 222 -2.04 17.79 8.30
C GLN A 222 -2.74 18.23 7.00
N ARG A 223 -1.99 18.66 5.99
CA ARG A 223 -2.55 19.15 4.73
C ARG A 223 -2.63 18.01 3.70
N PRO A 224 -3.67 17.96 2.86
CA PRO A 224 -3.71 17.04 1.74
C PRO A 224 -2.52 17.25 0.79
N VAL A 225 -1.99 16.15 0.24
CA VAL A 225 -0.84 16.17 -0.69
C VAL A 225 -1.13 16.92 -2.00
N GLY A 226 -2.39 17.20 -2.31
CA GLY A 226 -2.76 18.07 -3.45
C GLY A 226 -2.70 17.41 -4.83
N GLU A 227 -2.59 16.08 -4.89
CA GLU A 227 -2.59 15.30 -6.13
C GLU A 227 -3.96 14.63 -6.38
N PRO A 228 -4.23 14.16 -7.62
CA PRO A 228 -5.38 13.31 -7.90
C PRO A 228 -5.40 12.07 -7.01
N SER A 229 -6.60 11.66 -6.60
CA SER A 229 -6.80 10.39 -5.91
C SER A 229 -6.88 9.25 -6.93
N VAL A 230 -5.99 8.27 -6.80
CA VAL A 230 -5.91 7.03 -7.58
C VAL A 230 -5.82 5.84 -6.63
N LEU A 231 -5.91 4.60 -7.15
CA LEU A 231 -5.66 3.43 -6.32
C LEU A 231 -4.17 3.40 -6.00
N ILE A 232 -3.84 3.38 -4.71
CA ILE A 232 -2.47 3.22 -4.21
C ILE A 232 -2.37 1.96 -3.37
N HIS A 233 -1.19 1.31 -3.38
CA HIS A 233 -0.93 0.11 -2.60
C HIS A 233 -0.71 0.45 -1.11
N ARG A 234 -0.15 1.64 -0.82
CA ARG A 234 0.24 2.17 0.49
C ARG A 234 1.36 1.42 1.21
N ASP A 235 1.59 0.17 0.84
CA ASP A 235 2.74 -0.64 1.26
C ASP A 235 3.54 -1.16 0.05
N TYR A 236 3.74 -0.31 -0.96
CA TYR A 236 4.50 -0.69 -2.15
C TYR A 236 6.01 -0.66 -1.87
N HIS A 237 6.66 -1.83 -1.88
CA HIS A 237 8.11 -1.95 -1.75
C HIS A 237 8.60 -3.31 -2.31
N PRO A 238 9.92 -3.52 -2.50
CA PRO A 238 10.43 -4.74 -3.13
C PRO A 238 10.08 -6.07 -2.45
N GLY A 239 9.71 -6.04 -1.17
CA GLY A 239 9.26 -7.21 -0.41
C GLY A 239 7.88 -7.70 -0.85
N ASN A 240 7.05 -6.82 -1.40
CA ASN A 240 5.69 -7.10 -1.87
C ASN A 240 5.61 -7.31 -3.39
N VAL A 241 6.74 -7.20 -4.10
CA VAL A 241 6.83 -7.47 -5.54
C VAL A 241 7.54 -8.80 -5.80
N LEU A 242 6.84 -9.73 -6.46
CA LEU A 242 7.34 -11.05 -6.81
C LEU A 242 8.02 -11.04 -8.17
N TRP A 243 9.13 -11.79 -8.26
CA TRP A 243 9.93 -11.92 -9.47
C TRP A 243 10.04 -13.38 -9.91
N ARG A 244 9.93 -13.63 -11.21
CA ARG A 244 10.22 -14.92 -11.85
C ARG A 244 10.87 -14.72 -13.21
N GLY A 245 12.09 -15.23 -13.37
CA GLY A 245 12.81 -15.15 -14.64
C GLY A 245 13.09 -13.71 -15.08
N GLY A 246 13.51 -12.86 -14.13
CA GLY A 246 13.84 -11.46 -14.34
C GLY A 246 12.69 -10.52 -14.73
N LYS A 247 11.44 -10.97 -14.51
CA LYS A 247 10.25 -10.16 -14.71
C LYS A 247 9.41 -10.14 -13.44
N VAL A 248 8.72 -9.02 -13.22
CA VAL A 248 7.65 -8.93 -12.22
C VAL A 248 6.59 -9.98 -12.57
N SER A 249 6.22 -10.78 -11.57
CA SER A 249 5.26 -11.86 -11.68
C SER A 249 4.15 -11.79 -10.64
N GLY A 250 4.19 -10.79 -9.75
CA GLY A 250 3.18 -10.59 -8.74
C GLY A 250 3.36 -9.31 -7.93
N VAL A 251 2.26 -8.71 -7.50
CA VAL A 251 2.21 -7.69 -6.43
C VAL A 251 1.22 -8.21 -5.39
N VAL A 252 1.63 -8.26 -4.12
CA VAL A 252 0.88 -8.89 -3.02
C VAL A 252 0.79 -7.96 -1.81
N ASP A 253 -0.07 -8.32 -0.86
CA ASP A 253 -0.29 -7.58 0.40
C ASP A 253 -1.10 -6.28 0.24
N TRP A 254 -2.35 -6.42 -0.23
CA TRP A 254 -3.21 -5.29 -0.60
C TRP A 254 -4.06 -4.74 0.55
N GLN A 255 -3.85 -5.21 1.78
CA GLN A 255 -4.67 -4.87 2.95
C GLN A 255 -4.63 -3.38 3.32
N SER A 256 -3.55 -2.69 2.96
CA SER A 256 -3.36 -1.25 3.23
C SER A 256 -3.82 -0.37 2.08
N ALA A 257 -4.17 -0.97 0.94
CA ALA A 257 -4.47 -0.22 -0.28
C ALA A 257 -5.71 0.66 -0.12
N CYS A 258 -5.64 1.84 -0.71
CA CYS A 258 -6.64 2.87 -0.56
C CYS A 258 -6.63 3.83 -1.74
N ALA A 259 -7.53 4.78 -1.69
CA ALA A 259 -7.68 5.86 -2.65
C ALA A 259 -6.85 7.07 -2.24
N GLY A 260 -5.75 7.36 -2.93
CA GLY A 260 -4.81 8.38 -2.46
C GLY A 260 -3.89 8.98 -3.52
N PRO A 261 -3.01 9.88 -3.07
CA PRO A 261 -2.00 10.52 -3.92
C PRO A 261 -0.99 9.47 -4.44
N PRO A 262 -0.70 9.40 -5.75
CA PRO A 262 0.22 8.41 -6.30
C PRO A 262 1.64 8.52 -5.73
N SER A 263 2.06 9.73 -5.34
CA SER A 263 3.38 9.95 -4.74
C SER A 263 3.54 9.24 -3.39
N ILE A 264 2.47 8.81 -2.71
CA ILE A 264 2.58 8.01 -1.48
C ILE A 264 3.26 6.66 -1.74
N ASP A 265 2.86 5.92 -2.79
CA ASP A 265 3.50 4.64 -3.14
C ASP A 265 4.96 4.83 -3.55
N VAL A 266 5.23 5.88 -4.32
CA VAL A 266 6.57 6.19 -4.83
C VAL A 266 7.51 6.54 -3.69
N GLY A 267 7.06 7.41 -2.79
CA GLY A 267 7.83 7.85 -1.64
C GLY A 267 8.10 6.71 -0.66
N TRP A 268 7.10 5.87 -0.38
CA TRP A 268 7.28 4.73 0.51
C TRP A 268 8.31 3.75 -0.03
N CYS A 269 8.15 3.34 -1.30
CA CYS A 269 9.12 2.46 -1.96
C CYS A 269 10.53 3.06 -1.97
N ARG A 270 10.64 4.37 -2.21
CA ARG A 270 11.92 5.10 -2.18
C ARG A 270 12.57 5.05 -0.80
N LEU A 271 11.81 5.23 0.28
CA LEU A 271 12.34 5.16 1.64
C LEU A 271 12.82 3.75 2.00
N GLU A 272 12.12 2.71 1.54
CA GLU A 272 12.55 1.31 1.70
C GLU A 272 13.78 0.98 0.85
N LEU A 273 13.85 1.48 -0.39
CA LEU A 273 15.04 1.36 -1.24
C LEU A 273 16.23 2.11 -0.65
N LEU A 274 16.02 3.28 -0.04
CA LEU A 274 17.09 4.02 0.62
C LEU A 274 17.68 3.22 1.78
N GLN A 275 16.82 2.56 2.55
CA GLN A 275 17.21 1.70 3.67
C GLN A 275 17.96 0.45 3.20
N GLU A 276 17.48 -0.21 2.15
CA GLU A 276 18.01 -1.52 1.73
C GLU A 276 19.10 -1.48 0.67
N CYS A 277 19.06 -0.48 -0.22
CA CYS A 277 19.91 -0.36 -1.40
C CYS A 277 20.74 0.93 -1.43
N GLY A 278 20.44 1.89 -0.56
CA GLY A 278 21.16 3.17 -0.47
C GLY A 278 20.62 4.25 -1.42
N PHE A 279 21.32 5.40 -1.43
CA PHE A 279 20.84 6.63 -2.05
C PHE A 279 20.61 6.52 -3.56
N GLU A 280 21.59 5.98 -4.30
CA GLU A 280 21.56 5.99 -5.77
C GLU A 280 20.36 5.21 -6.35
N PRO A 281 20.09 3.94 -5.95
CA PRO A 281 18.90 3.23 -6.43
C PRO A 281 17.58 3.89 -6.01
N ALA A 282 17.52 4.47 -4.81
CA ALA A 282 16.32 5.14 -4.33
C ALA A 282 15.94 6.38 -5.17
N MET A 283 16.94 7.17 -5.57
CA MET A 283 16.72 8.34 -6.43
C MET A 283 16.40 7.92 -7.87
N GLN A 284 17.11 6.92 -8.39
CA GLN A 284 16.86 6.38 -9.73
C GLN A 284 15.44 5.81 -9.86
N PHE A 285 14.90 5.16 -8.82
CA PHE A 285 13.53 4.67 -8.81
C PHE A 285 12.51 5.79 -9.01
N THR A 286 12.68 6.91 -8.30
CA THR A 286 11.78 8.07 -8.43
C THR A 286 11.82 8.60 -9.86
N ALA A 287 13.02 8.82 -10.40
CA ALA A 287 13.19 9.34 -11.75
C ALA A 287 12.60 8.41 -12.83
N LEU A 288 12.75 7.09 -12.65
CA LEU A 288 12.12 6.10 -13.54
C LEU A 288 10.59 6.17 -13.49
N TRP A 289 10.01 6.30 -12.28
CA TRP A 289 8.57 6.46 -12.15
C TRP A 289 8.09 7.76 -12.81
N GLU A 290 8.78 8.89 -12.61
CA GLU A 290 8.42 10.17 -13.21
C GLU A 290 8.42 10.11 -14.76
N ASP A 291 9.44 9.45 -15.34
CA ASP A 291 9.54 9.22 -16.79
C ASP A 291 8.42 8.31 -17.31
N LEU A 292 8.15 7.19 -16.64
CA LEU A 292 7.14 6.21 -17.06
C LEU A 292 5.70 6.72 -16.87
N ALA A 293 5.44 7.44 -15.78
CA ALA A 293 4.11 7.96 -15.44
C ALA A 293 3.80 9.28 -16.16
N GLY A 294 4.82 9.99 -16.66
CA GLY A 294 4.66 11.36 -17.16
C GLY A 294 4.18 12.33 -16.07
N ALA A 295 4.55 12.06 -14.82
CA ALA A 295 4.14 12.79 -13.62
C ALA A 295 5.37 13.23 -12.83
N THR A 296 5.20 14.19 -11.92
CA THR A 296 6.27 14.68 -11.04
C THR A 296 5.96 14.28 -9.61
N TYR A 297 6.96 13.78 -8.90
CA TYR A 297 6.83 13.40 -7.49
C TYR A 297 6.48 14.63 -6.64
N HIS A 298 5.40 14.54 -5.87
CA HIS A 298 4.92 15.67 -5.10
C HIS A 298 5.60 15.77 -3.72
N PRO A 299 6.29 16.89 -3.39
CA PRO A 299 7.04 17.01 -2.14
C PRO A 299 6.22 16.87 -0.86
N ALA A 300 4.91 17.15 -0.90
CA ALA A 300 4.07 16.96 0.28
C ALA A 300 3.95 15.48 0.69
N ALA A 301 4.02 14.53 -0.26
CA ALA A 301 4.08 13.10 0.07
C ALA A 301 5.34 12.77 0.87
N GLU A 302 6.47 13.40 0.54
CA GLU A 302 7.72 13.22 1.29
C GLU A 302 7.58 13.68 2.74
N VAL A 303 6.95 14.83 2.95
CA VAL A 303 6.69 15.34 4.31
C VAL A 303 5.81 14.36 5.07
N THR A 304 4.71 13.90 4.47
CA THR A 304 3.80 12.94 5.09
C THR A 304 4.52 11.66 5.51
N LEU A 305 5.28 11.06 4.61
CA LEU A 305 5.97 9.79 4.85
C LEU A 305 7.15 9.91 5.82
N LEU A 306 7.88 11.04 5.81
CA LEU A 306 8.99 11.25 6.74
C LEU A 306 8.51 11.60 8.14
N VAL A 307 7.40 12.32 8.30
CA VAL A 307 6.80 12.51 9.63
C VAL A 307 6.38 11.17 10.22
N ASP A 308 5.75 10.31 9.43
CA ASP A 308 5.37 8.96 9.84
C ASP A 308 6.61 8.10 10.18
N LYS A 309 7.54 7.94 9.24
CA LYS A 309 8.75 7.11 9.42
C LYS A 309 9.63 7.57 10.58
N LEU A 310 9.88 8.88 10.69
CA LEU A 310 10.73 9.40 11.77
C LEU A 310 10.02 9.42 13.12
N GLY A 311 8.68 9.49 13.13
CA GLY A 311 7.86 9.28 14.33
C GLY A 311 7.99 7.86 14.87
N MET A 312 7.93 6.84 14.00
CA MET A 312 8.16 5.44 14.39
C MET A 312 9.58 5.19 14.90
N THR A 313 10.57 5.87 14.32
CA THR A 313 11.99 5.78 14.72
C THR A 313 12.39 6.94 15.65
N HIS A 314 11.48 7.39 16.51
CA HIS A 314 11.72 8.57 17.34
C HIS A 314 12.93 8.40 18.26
N ASP A 315 13.01 7.28 18.99
CA ASP A 315 14.04 7.08 20.02
C ASP A 315 15.36 6.52 19.45
N GLU A 316 15.31 5.82 18.31
CA GLU A 316 16.48 5.23 17.64
C GLU A 316 16.54 5.68 16.18
N PRO A 317 17.65 6.32 15.71
CA PRO A 317 17.71 6.84 14.36
C PRO A 317 17.65 5.73 13.30
N PRO A 318 16.93 5.94 12.17
CA PRO A 318 16.94 5.00 11.06
C PRO A 318 18.32 4.98 10.40
N PRO A 319 18.62 3.98 9.54
CA PRO A 319 19.79 4.03 8.69
C PRO A 319 19.85 5.34 7.89
N LEU A 320 21.06 5.91 7.76
CA LEU A 320 21.28 7.17 7.04
C LEU A 320 20.39 8.35 7.52
N PRO A 321 20.34 8.66 8.83
CA PRO A 321 19.38 9.63 9.37
C PRO A 321 19.60 11.05 8.81
N GLN A 322 20.83 11.38 8.42
CA GLN A 322 21.13 12.67 7.78
C GLN A 322 20.50 12.78 6.37
N VAL A 323 20.35 11.67 5.65
CA VAL A 323 19.73 11.65 4.33
C VAL A 323 18.23 11.88 4.43
N HIS A 324 17.56 11.25 5.40
CA HIS A 324 16.14 11.50 5.69
C HIS A 324 15.90 12.98 6.03
N GLU A 325 16.76 13.56 6.88
CA GLU A 325 16.64 14.97 7.23
C GLU A 325 16.93 15.92 6.05
N GLU A 326 17.85 15.56 5.14
CA GLU A 326 18.10 16.27 3.88
C GLU A 326 16.90 16.20 2.93
N LEU A 327 16.27 15.03 2.78
CA LEU A 327 15.07 14.87 1.97
C LEU A 327 13.91 15.69 2.52
N LEU A 328 13.70 15.67 3.84
CA LEU A 328 12.70 16.51 4.51
C LEU A 328 12.98 17.99 4.23
N ALA A 329 14.21 18.44 4.42
CA ALA A 329 14.58 19.84 4.16
C ALA A 329 14.30 20.28 2.72
N LYS A 330 14.63 19.43 1.74
CA LYS A 330 14.35 19.70 0.32
C LYS A 330 12.86 19.75 0.03
N ALA A 331 12.09 18.83 0.61
CA ALA A 331 10.64 18.80 0.43
C ALA A 331 9.97 20.05 1.01
N LEU A 332 10.36 20.46 2.22
CA LEU A 332 9.86 21.68 2.86
C LEU A 332 10.21 22.93 2.04
N ALA A 333 11.46 23.03 1.55
CA ALA A 333 11.87 24.15 0.71
C ALA A 333 11.08 24.26 -0.61
N ALA A 334 10.67 23.12 -1.18
CA ALA A 334 9.85 23.10 -2.39
C ALA A 334 8.39 23.54 -2.15
N LEU A 335 7.92 23.47 -0.90
CA LEU A 335 6.53 23.80 -0.51
C LEU A 335 6.35 25.23 0.00
N GLY A 336 7.45 25.99 0.17
CA GLY A 336 7.43 27.36 0.69
C GLY A 336 7.50 27.42 2.21
#